data_AF-A0A0S2MMN7-F1
#
_entry.id   AF-A0A0S2MMN7-F1
#
_cell.length_a   1.000
_cell.length_b   1.000
_cell.length_c   1.000
_cell.angle_alpha   90.00
_cell.angle_beta   90.00
_cell.angle_gamma   90.00
#
_symmetry.space_group_name_H-M   'P 1'
#
loop_
_entity.id
_entity.type
_entity.pdbx_description
1 polymer ?
#
loop_
_entity_poly.entity_id
_entity_poly.type
_entity_poly.pdbx_seq_one_letter_code
_entity_poly.pdbx_strand_id
1 'polypeptide(L)'
;MFGLAVVMCAQLQMGYTIVSMPKFDLDVALKSIEKYRVTHMWLVPPIMLALVKQGKLERYNISSLKHIGSGAAPLGKELMEECSKSLPHVAVV
;
A
#
# COMPACT_ATOMS: atom_id res chain seq x y z
N MET A 1 -7.88 -4.33 -14.95
CA MET A 1 -6.92 -5.47 -15.04
C MET A 1 -6.05 -5.60 -13.80
N PHE A 2 -5.43 -4.51 -13.31
CA PHE A 2 -4.51 -4.53 -12.16
C PHE A 2 -5.05 -5.26 -10.91
N GLY A 3 -6.25 -4.93 -10.42
CA GLY A 3 -6.83 -5.58 -9.24
C GLY A 3 -7.06 -7.09 -9.40
N LEU A 4 -7.61 -7.54 -10.53
CA LEU A 4 -7.86 -8.97 -10.74
C LEU A 4 -6.57 -9.75 -10.97
N ALA A 5 -5.74 -9.31 -11.91
CA ALA A 5 -4.56 -10.08 -12.32
C ALA A 5 -3.43 -10.01 -11.29
N VAL A 6 -3.09 -8.80 -10.81
CA VAL A 6 -1.92 -8.57 -9.94
C VAL A 6 -2.26 -8.82 -8.48
N VAL A 7 -3.42 -8.35 -8.02
CA VAL A 7 -3.78 -8.44 -6.59
C VAL A 7 -4.49 -9.75 -6.28
N MET A 8 -5.49 -10.18 -7.06
CA MET A 8 -6.17 -11.45 -6.79
C MET A 8 -5.38 -12.66 -7.30
N CYS A 9 -5.24 -12.83 -8.62
CA CYS A 9 -4.68 -14.06 -9.18
C CYS A 9 -3.22 -14.27 -8.78
N ALA A 10 -2.34 -13.28 -8.98
CA ALA A 10 -0.92 -13.46 -8.71
C ALA A 10 -0.61 -13.65 -7.21
N GLN A 11 -1.23 -12.87 -6.31
CA GLN A 11 -0.96 -13.03 -4.87
C GLN A 11 -1.49 -14.35 -4.32
N LEU A 12 -2.69 -14.79 -4.76
CA LEU A 12 -3.22 -16.11 -4.38
C LEU A 12 -2.34 -17.24 -4.90
N GLN A 13 -1.85 -17.14 -6.14
CA GLN A 13 -0.94 -18.13 -6.72
C GLN A 13 0.37 -18.23 -5.92
N MET A 14 0.85 -17.13 -5.34
CA MET A 14 2.02 -17.10 -4.44
C MET A 14 1.71 -17.58 -3.01
N GLY A 15 0.46 -17.94 -2.70
CA GLY A 15 0.04 -18.38 -1.37
C GLY A 15 -0.13 -17.24 -0.36
N TYR A 16 -0.25 -16.00 -0.81
CA TYR A 16 -0.42 -14.85 0.07
C TYR A 16 -1.86 -14.71 0.56
N THR A 17 -2.01 -14.14 1.77
CA THR A 17 -3.31 -13.74 2.31
C THR A 17 -3.73 -12.40 1.72
N ILE A 18 -4.96 -12.34 1.19
CA ILE A 18 -5.54 -11.11 0.67
C ILE A 18 -6.52 -10.52 1.68
N VAL A 19 -6.27 -9.30 2.10
CA VAL A 19 -7.24 -8.49 2.86
C VAL A 19 -8.03 -7.64 1.87
N SER A 20 -9.31 -7.97 1.69
CA SER A 20 -10.18 -7.24 0.78
C SER A 20 -10.91 -6.09 1.47
N MET A 21 -11.19 -5.04 0.71
CA MET A 21 -11.93 -3.86 1.18
C MET A 21 -12.94 -3.46 0.11
N PRO A 22 -14.26 -3.43 0.41
CA PRO A 22 -15.28 -3.13 -0.59
C PRO A 22 -15.15 -1.72 -1.18
N LYS A 23 -14.68 -0.76 -0.38
CA LYS A 23 -14.42 0.62 -0.77
C LYS A 23 -13.19 1.13 -0.03
N PHE A 24 -12.29 1.79 -0.74
CA PHE A 24 -11.07 2.33 -0.14
C PHE A 24 -11.38 3.39 0.92
N ASP A 25 -10.82 3.20 2.11
CA ASP A 25 -10.72 4.18 3.18
C ASP A 25 -9.31 4.06 3.79
N LEU A 26 -8.61 5.19 3.90
CA LEU A 26 -7.22 5.20 4.39
C LEU A 26 -7.11 4.76 5.85
N ASP A 27 -8.07 5.14 6.70
CA ASP A 27 -8.05 4.80 8.12
C ASP A 27 -8.29 3.31 8.32
N VAL A 28 -9.24 2.75 7.56
CA VAL A 28 -9.51 1.30 7.53
C VAL A 28 -8.32 0.53 6.97
N ALA A 29 -7.64 1.04 5.94
CA ALA A 29 -6.43 0.44 5.40
C ALA A 29 -5.33 0.36 6.47
N LEU A 30 -5.03 1.46 7.17
CA LEU A 30 -3.99 1.52 8.20
C LEU A 30 -4.32 0.61 9.40
N LYS A 31 -5.57 0.60 9.86
CA LYS A 31 -6.06 -0.36 10.87
C LYS A 31 -5.92 -1.82 10.43
N SER A 32 -6.13 -2.09 9.14
CA SER A 32 -5.97 -3.43 8.59
C SER A 32 -4.52 -3.87 8.56
N ILE A 33 -3.58 -2.94 8.29
CA ILE A 33 -2.14 -3.23 8.37
C ILE A 33 -1.76 -3.61 9.80
N GLU A 34 -2.19 -2.84 10.79
CA GLU A 34 -1.90 -3.11 12.20
C GLU A 34 -2.53 -4.44 12.66
N LYS A 35 -3.81 -4.67 12.35
CA LYS A 35 -4.56 -5.86 12.77
C LYS A 35 -4.05 -7.15 12.12
N TYR A 36 -3.84 -7.13 10.80
CA TYR A 36 -3.51 -8.33 10.02
C TYR A 36 -2.01 -8.43 9.71
N ARG A 37 -1.20 -7.48 10.19
CA ARG A 37 0.25 -7.40 9.93
C ARG A 37 0.57 -7.44 8.44
N VAL A 38 -0.14 -6.63 7.65
CA VAL A 38 0.02 -6.59 6.19
C VAL A 38 1.46 -6.25 5.82
N THR A 39 2.02 -7.00 4.86
CA THR A 39 3.42 -6.88 4.42
C THR A 39 3.56 -6.21 3.06
N HIS A 40 2.56 -6.36 2.19
CA HIS A 40 2.54 -5.82 0.83
C HIS A 40 1.27 -5.01 0.62
N MET A 41 1.41 -3.85 -0.03
CA MET A 41 0.26 -3.04 -0.44
C MET A 41 0.37 -2.71 -1.91
N TRP A 42 -0.71 -2.96 -2.66
CA TRP A 42 -0.81 -2.63 -4.07
C TRP A 42 -1.72 -1.42 -4.23
N LEU A 43 -1.14 -0.30 -4.62
CA LEU A 43 -1.81 0.99 -4.72
C LEU A 43 -1.79 1.52 -6.16
N VAL A 44 -2.53 2.61 -6.36
CA VAL A 44 -2.44 3.45 -7.55
C VAL A 44 -1.93 4.84 -7.12
N PRO A 45 -1.33 5.64 -8.02
CA PRO A 45 -0.66 6.89 -7.63
C PRO A 45 -1.52 7.87 -6.83
N PRO A 46 -2.82 8.08 -7.13
CA PRO A 46 -3.67 8.98 -6.33
C PRO A 46 -3.80 8.58 -4.86
N ILE A 47 -3.84 7.27 -4.57
CA ILE A 47 -3.97 6.74 -3.21
C ILE A 47 -2.66 6.86 -2.46
N MET A 48 -1.55 6.61 -3.15
CA MET A 48 -0.20 6.78 -2.59
C MET A 48 0.04 8.25 -2.19
N LEU A 49 -0.36 9.20 -3.02
CA LEU A 49 -0.31 10.63 -2.70
C LEU A 49 -1.17 10.98 -1.48
N ALA A 50 -2.38 10.42 -1.38
CA ALA A 50 -3.25 10.63 -0.22
C ALA A 50 -2.65 10.05 1.07
N LEU A 51 -1.94 8.92 0.97
CA LEU A 51 -1.27 8.27 2.09
C LEU A 51 -0.14 9.13 2.66
N VAL A 52 0.70 9.72 1.79
CA VAL A 52 1.76 10.66 2.18
C VAL A 52 1.17 11.96 2.73
N LYS A 53 0.19 12.56 2.05
CA LYS A 53 -0.31 13.90 2.42
C LYS A 53 -1.13 13.93 3.71
N GLN A 54 -1.84 12.85 4.05
CA GLN A 54 -2.73 12.88 5.22
C GLN A 54 -2.01 12.76 6.57
N GLY A 55 -0.72 12.39 6.61
CA GLY A 55 0.08 12.41 7.84
C GLY A 55 -0.45 11.51 8.98
N LYS A 56 -1.27 10.49 8.66
CA LYS A 56 -1.90 9.60 9.66
C LYS A 56 -1.04 8.40 10.04
N LEU A 57 0.11 8.23 9.38
CA LEU A 57 0.98 7.05 9.51
C LEU A 57 1.49 6.87 10.95
N GLU A 58 1.76 7.96 11.67
CA GLU A 58 2.27 7.93 13.04
C GLU A 58 1.27 7.37 14.07
N ARG A 59 -0.03 7.33 13.73
CA ARG A 59 -1.09 6.85 14.64
C ARG A 59 -1.24 5.33 14.65
N TYR A 60 -0.60 4.63 13.72
CA TYR A 60 -0.83 3.20 13.48
C TYR A 60 0.50 2.44 13.46
N ASN A 61 0.50 1.23 14.01
CA ASN A 61 1.66 0.36 13.86
C ASN A 61 1.72 -0.25 12.45
N ILE A 62 2.52 0.37 11.58
CA ILE A 62 2.78 -0.05 10.20
C ILE A 62 4.14 -0.72 10.02
N SER A 63 4.75 -1.22 11.09
CA SER A 63 6.10 -1.82 11.04
C SER A 63 6.16 -3.15 10.28
N SER A 64 5.01 -3.79 10.03
CA SER A 64 4.92 -5.02 9.25
C SER A 64 5.04 -4.78 7.74
N LEU A 65 4.77 -3.55 7.29
CA LEU A 65 4.75 -3.21 5.88
C LEU A 65 6.18 -3.20 5.34
N LYS A 66 6.41 -3.91 4.23
CA LYS A 66 7.72 -4.08 3.60
C LYS A 66 7.75 -3.55 2.18
N HIS A 67 6.65 -3.72 1.44
CA HIS A 67 6.58 -3.35 0.03
C HIS A 67 5.30 -2.58 -0.27
N ILE A 68 5.44 -1.47 -1.00
CA ILE A 68 4.32 -0.81 -1.66
C ILE A 68 4.59 -0.86 -3.15
N GLY A 69 3.73 -1.60 -3.85
CA GLY A 69 3.72 -1.63 -5.31
C GLY A 69 2.73 -0.62 -5.85
N SER A 70 3.08 0.12 -6.90
CA SER A 70 2.13 0.94 -7.64
C SER A 70 2.03 0.55 -9.10
N GLY A 71 0.80 0.53 -9.61
CA GLY A 71 0.52 0.22 -11.01
C GLY A 71 -0.42 1.20 -11.68
N ALA A 72 -0.72 0.89 -12.94
CA ALA A 72 -1.69 1.58 -13.80
C ALA A 72 -1.32 3.00 -14.29
N ALA A 73 -0.36 3.69 -13.68
CA ALA A 73 0.17 4.97 -14.16
C ALA A 73 1.62 5.18 -13.69
N PRO A 74 2.44 5.95 -14.42
CA PRO A 74 3.82 6.24 -14.02
C PRO A 74 3.85 6.95 -12.68
N LEU A 75 4.74 6.50 -11.78
CA LEU A 75 5.04 7.25 -10.56
C LEU A 75 5.90 8.46 -10.89
N GLY A 76 5.49 9.63 -10.43
CA GLY A 76 6.34 10.81 -10.43
C GLY A 76 7.51 10.60 -9.46
N LYS A 77 8.72 11.00 -9.86
CA LYS A 77 9.92 10.92 -9.01
C LYS A 77 9.72 11.62 -7.65
N GLU A 78 9.05 12.77 -7.65
CA GLU A 78 8.71 13.51 -6.44
C GLU A 78 7.87 12.68 -5.47
N LEU A 79 6.84 11.97 -5.97
CA LEU A 79 5.99 11.13 -5.13
C LEU A 79 6.76 9.92 -4.57
N MET A 80 7.67 9.33 -5.35
CA MET A 80 8.55 8.25 -4.87
C MET A 80 9.44 8.74 -3.72
N GLU A 81 10.03 9.91 -3.86
CA GLU A 81 10.88 10.51 -2.84
C GLU A 81 10.09 10.87 -1.58
N GLU A 82 8.91 11.45 -1.72
CA GLU A 82 8.03 11.75 -0.58
C GLU A 82 7.56 10.48 0.16
N CYS A 83 7.22 9.42 -0.58
CA CYS A 83 6.87 8.13 0.01
C CYS A 83 8.05 7.53 0.76
N SER A 84 9.25 7.56 0.17
CA SER A 84 10.46 7.03 0.78
C SER A 84 10.85 7.79 2.05
N LYS A 85 10.62 9.10 2.09
CA LYS A 85 10.80 9.93 3.30
C LYS A 85 9.80 9.59 4.39
N SER A 86 8.54 9.37 4.01
CA SER A 86 7.45 9.07 4.96
C SER A 86 7.49 7.62 5.47
N LEU A 87 8.06 6.71 4.70
CA LEU A 87 8.11 5.27 4.95
C LEU A 87 9.52 4.70 4.67
N PRO A 88 10.53 5.02 5.50
CA PRO A 88 11.92 4.67 5.22
C PRO A 88 12.21 3.16 5.24
N HIS A 89 11.38 2.37 5.92
CA HIS A 89 11.52 0.91 6.02
C HIS A 89 10.76 0.14 4.92
N VAL A 90 10.09 0.84 4.00
CA VAL A 90 9.23 0.25 2.98
C VAL A 90 9.83 0.46 1.60
N ALA A 91 10.03 -0.61 0.86
CA ALA A 91 10.44 -0.53 -0.53
C ALA A 91 9.25 -0.14 -1.43
N VAL A 92 9.36 0.98 -2.12
CA VAL A 92 8.38 1.47 -3.09
C VAL A 92 8.80 1.01 -4.48
N VAL A 93 7.94 0.24 -5.16
CA VAL A 93 8.22 -0.41 -6.45
C VAL A 93 7.12 -0.13 -7.47
#